data_AF-A0AAD9ITY4-F1
#
_entry.id   AF-A0AAD9ITY4-F1
#
_cell.length_a   1.000
_cell.length_b   1.000
_cell.length_c   1.000
_cell.angle_alpha   90.00
_cell.angle_beta   90.00
_cell.angle_gamma   90.00
#
_symmetry.space_group_name_H-M   'P 1'
#
loop_
_entity.id
_entity.type
_entity.pdbx_description
1 polymer ?
#
loop_
_entity_poly.entity_id
_entity_poly.type
_entity_poly.pdbx_seq_one_letter_code
_entity_poly.pdbx_strand_id
1 'polypeptide(L)'
;MKFATLADNLLKRSTVKTPAMEFGTLHESDAADIYAATYDVELFPVGFIINPMRIYLDCSLDRPVNDRNHNEMGLLEAKCTMKESVSDVSYLRVVGEGLQLQRSHQYYEQCMGLIGAMWCDFCMMQK
;
A
#
# COMPACT_ATOMS: atom_id res chain seq x y z
N MET A 1 -12.55 36.83 2.27
CA MET A 1 -12.12 35.86 3.30
C MET A 1 -12.69 34.49 2.91
N LYS A 2 -11.91 33.60 2.29
CA LYS A 2 -12.33 32.24 1.90
C LYS A 2 -11.53 31.12 2.58
N PHE A 3 -10.40 31.46 3.21
CA PHE A 3 -9.52 30.52 3.89
C PHE A 3 -10.07 30.01 5.22
N ALA A 4 -10.63 30.90 6.07
CA ALA A 4 -11.18 30.51 7.37
C ALA A 4 -12.34 29.50 7.21
N THR A 5 -13.23 29.74 6.25
CA THR A 5 -14.34 28.84 5.93
C THR A 5 -13.86 27.50 5.37
N LEU A 6 -12.78 27.49 4.57
CA LEU A 6 -12.19 26.25 4.04
C LEU A 6 -11.53 25.43 5.16
N ALA A 7 -10.77 26.08 6.05
CA ALA A 7 -10.13 25.43 7.19
C ALA A 7 -11.17 24.82 8.13
N ASP A 8 -12.24 25.57 8.44
CA ASP A 8 -13.36 25.07 9.23
C ASP A 8 -14.04 23.86 8.57
N ASN A 9 -14.22 23.90 7.25
CA ASN A 9 -14.82 22.78 6.52
C ASN A 9 -13.92 21.54 6.48
N LEU A 10 -12.60 21.71 6.39
CA LEU A 10 -11.63 20.61 6.48
C LEU A 10 -11.65 19.96 7.86
N LEU A 11 -11.72 20.77 8.93
CA LEU A 11 -11.79 20.29 10.31
C LEU A 11 -13.13 19.63 10.64
N LYS A 12 -14.24 20.12 10.04
CA LYS A 12 -15.59 19.56 10.23
C LYS A 12 -15.87 18.35 9.33
N ARG A 13 -15.02 18.09 8.33
CA ARG A 13 -15.18 16.94 7.44
C ARG A 13 -14.93 15.68 8.26
N SER A 14 -15.98 14.90 8.51
CA SER A 14 -15.80 13.58 9.11
C SER A 14 -15.03 12.71 8.13
N THR A 15 -13.86 12.22 8.55
CA THR A 15 -13.14 11.21 7.79
C THR A 15 -14.01 9.95 7.79
N VAL A 16 -14.47 9.54 6.61
CA VAL A 16 -15.21 8.26 6.48
C VAL A 16 -14.24 7.14 6.83
N LYS A 17 -14.37 6.56 8.02
CA LYS A 17 -13.71 5.33 8.39
C LYS A 17 -14.65 4.18 8.08
N THR A 18 -14.23 3.33 7.16
CA THR A 18 -14.98 2.10 6.86
C THR A 18 -14.40 0.95 7.71
N PRO A 19 -15.19 -0.08 8.03
CA PRO A 19 -14.69 -1.27 8.73
C PRO A 19 -13.50 -1.92 8.03
N ALA A 20 -13.47 -1.90 6.69
CA ALA A 20 -12.35 -2.41 5.90
C ALA A 20 -11.05 -1.60 6.12
N MET A 21 -11.15 -0.28 6.30
CA MET A 21 -9.99 0.56 6.60
C MET A 21 -9.46 0.30 8.01
N GLU A 22 -10.35 0.17 9.00
CA GLU A 22 -9.94 -0.13 10.38
C GLU A 22 -9.28 -1.51 10.48
N PHE A 23 -9.84 -2.51 9.79
CA PHE A 23 -9.26 -3.83 9.69
C PHE A 23 -7.88 -3.82 9.01
N GLY A 24 -7.76 -3.08 7.90
CA GLY A 24 -6.49 -2.88 7.21
C GLY A 24 -5.42 -2.28 8.13
N THR A 25 -5.72 -1.16 8.79
CA THR A 25 -4.77 -0.49 9.71
C THR A 25 -4.36 -1.38 10.87
N LEU A 26 -5.25 -2.22 11.39
CA LEU A 26 -4.93 -3.11 12.51
C LEU A 26 -3.99 -4.26 12.12
N HIS A 27 -4.02 -4.68 10.86
CA HIS A 27 -3.36 -5.92 10.40
C HIS A 27 -2.21 -5.70 9.42
N GLU A 28 -1.97 -4.46 9.01
CA GLU A 28 -0.87 -4.08 8.13
C GLU A 28 0.50 -4.46 8.71
N SER A 29 0.72 -4.28 10.01
CA SER A 29 1.96 -4.69 10.67
C SER A 29 2.19 -6.19 10.60
N ASP A 30 1.14 -6.98 10.86
CA ASP A 30 1.21 -8.44 10.80
C ASP A 30 1.57 -8.91 9.39
N ALA A 31 0.98 -8.28 8.36
CA ALA A 31 1.27 -8.57 6.96
C ALA A 31 2.73 -8.25 6.60
N ALA A 32 3.24 -7.12 7.08
CA ALA A 32 4.63 -6.72 6.88
C ALA A 32 5.60 -7.70 7.57
N ASP A 33 5.32 -8.11 8.80
CA ASP A 33 6.17 -9.04 9.56
C ASP A 33 6.24 -10.42 8.90
N ILE A 34 5.08 -10.94 8.43
CA ILE A 34 5.01 -12.20 7.69
C ILE A 34 5.81 -12.10 6.39
N TYR A 35 5.67 -10.98 5.67
CA TYR A 35 6.41 -10.75 4.43
C TYR A 35 7.92 -10.73 4.67
N ALA A 36 8.39 -9.95 5.66
CA ALA A 36 9.79 -9.85 6.02
C ALA A 36 10.39 -11.22 6.39
N ALA A 37 9.66 -12.02 7.17
CA ALA A 37 10.09 -13.35 7.56
C ALA A 37 10.10 -14.37 6.40
N THR A 38 9.17 -14.23 5.44
CA THR A 38 9.05 -15.15 4.30
C THR A 38 10.16 -14.92 3.28
N TYR A 39 10.50 -13.66 3.01
CA TYR A 39 11.45 -13.27 1.97
C TYR A 39 12.84 -12.91 2.51
N ASP A 40 13.04 -12.93 3.83
CA ASP A 40 14.31 -12.56 4.50
C ASP A 40 14.79 -11.15 4.10
N VAL A 41 13.86 -10.19 4.17
CA VAL A 41 14.10 -8.78 3.79
C VAL A 41 13.89 -7.83 4.96
N GLU A 42 14.55 -6.67 4.91
CA GLU A 42 14.36 -5.63 5.90
C GLU A 42 13.30 -4.63 5.45
N LEU A 43 12.34 -4.34 6.33
CA LEU A 43 11.29 -3.35 6.09
C LEU A 43 11.52 -2.12 6.96
N PHE A 44 11.24 -0.94 6.40
CA PHE A 44 11.37 0.32 7.12
C PHE A 44 10.01 1.00 7.31
N PRO A 45 9.80 1.74 8.40
CA PRO A 45 8.65 2.62 8.51
C PRO A 45 8.82 3.77 7.50
N VAL A 46 7.73 4.11 6.81
CA VAL A 46 7.68 5.25 5.91
C VAL A 46 6.42 6.06 6.19
N GLY A 47 6.53 7.36 5.98
CA GLY A 47 5.40 8.26 6.07
C GLY A 47 4.93 8.65 4.68
N PHE A 48 4.45 9.88 4.59
CA PHE A 48 4.08 10.50 3.34
C PHE A 48 5.31 10.92 2.54
N ILE A 49 5.41 10.46 1.30
CA ILE A 49 6.50 10.79 0.38
C ILE A 49 5.98 11.73 -0.70
N ILE A 50 6.70 12.83 -0.93
CA ILE A 50 6.47 13.74 -2.05
C ILE A 50 7.56 13.48 -3.09
N ASN A 51 7.18 13.35 -4.35
CA ASN A 51 8.14 13.16 -5.43
C ASN A 51 9.04 14.41 -5.57
N PRO A 52 10.38 14.29 -5.45
CA PRO A 52 11.28 15.44 -5.45
C PRO A 52 11.31 16.18 -6.79
N MET A 53 10.98 15.50 -7.90
CA MET A 53 10.94 16.08 -9.25
C MET A 53 9.56 16.65 -9.60
N ARG A 54 8.50 16.23 -8.90
CA ARG A 54 7.12 16.61 -9.15
C ARG A 54 6.38 16.78 -7.82
N ILE A 55 6.52 17.96 -7.21
CA ILE A 55 6.01 18.27 -5.86
C ILE A 55 4.49 18.15 -5.68
N TYR A 56 3.74 18.01 -6.78
CA TYR A 56 2.30 17.79 -6.79
C TYR A 56 1.92 16.30 -6.85
N LEU A 57 2.91 15.39 -6.87
CA LEU A 57 2.72 13.96 -6.80
C LEU A 57 3.23 13.44 -5.47
N ASP A 58 2.40 12.66 -4.80
CA ASP A 58 2.63 12.16 -3.46
C ASP A 58 2.10 10.74 -3.26
N CYS A 59 2.66 10.03 -2.29
CA CYS A 59 2.27 8.68 -1.94
C CYS A 59 2.37 8.44 -0.45
N SER A 60 1.44 7.65 0.07
CA SER A 60 1.60 6.99 1.36
C SER A 60 1.84 5.52 1.06
N LEU A 61 3.11 5.12 1.00
CA LEU A 61 3.48 3.71 0.89
C LEU A 61 3.34 3.04 2.25
N ASP A 62 3.18 1.72 2.26
CA ASP A 62 3.15 0.95 3.51
C ASP A 62 4.57 0.73 4.07
N ARG A 63 5.48 0.12 3.28
CA ARG A 63 6.88 -0.12 3.70
C ARG A 63 7.88 -0.07 2.52
N PRO A 64 9.05 0.58 2.63
CA PRO A 64 10.19 0.34 1.76
C PRO A 64 10.86 -0.98 2.13
N VAL A 65 11.34 -1.70 1.13
CA VAL A 65 12.01 -3.00 1.26
C VAL A 65 13.49 -2.84 0.92
N ASN A 66 14.36 -3.34 1.79
CA ASN A 66 15.78 -3.52 1.51
C ASN A 66 16.06 -5.02 1.41
N ASP A 67 16.23 -5.48 0.18
CA ASP A 67 16.65 -6.85 -0.09
C ASP A 67 18.18 -6.89 -0.15
N ARG A 68 18.80 -7.28 0.96
CA ARG A 68 20.25 -7.40 1.08
C ARG A 68 20.82 -8.55 0.27
N ASN A 69 20.01 -9.57 -0.03
CA ASN A 69 20.43 -10.75 -0.76
C ASN A 69 20.64 -10.41 -2.24
N HIS A 70 19.78 -9.55 -2.79
CA HIS A 70 19.87 -9.08 -4.18
C HIS A 70 20.50 -7.67 -4.32
N ASN A 71 20.77 -6.98 -3.20
CA ASN A 71 21.26 -5.60 -3.16
C ASN A 71 20.32 -4.63 -3.91
N GLU A 72 19.02 -4.79 -3.67
CA GLU A 72 17.95 -4.01 -4.30
C GLU A 72 17.07 -3.30 -3.28
N MET A 73 16.54 -2.14 -3.69
CA MET A 73 15.54 -1.40 -2.93
C MET A 73 14.20 -1.49 -3.66
N GLY A 74 13.23 -2.04 -2.96
CA GLY A 74 11.86 -2.20 -3.43
C GLY A 74 10.85 -1.50 -2.53
N LEU A 75 9.58 -1.71 -2.83
CA LEU A 75 8.46 -1.23 -2.05
C LEU A 75 7.52 -2.40 -1.77
N LEU A 76 6.84 -2.33 -0.63
CA LEU A 76 5.80 -3.25 -0.24
C LEU A 76 4.51 -2.45 -0.07
N GLU A 77 3.50 -2.84 -0.84
CA GLU A 77 2.11 -2.41 -0.68
C GLU A 77 1.32 -3.61 -0.13
N ALA A 78 0.91 -3.54 1.13
CA ALA A 78 0.18 -4.58 1.82
C ALA A 78 -1.31 -4.26 1.87
N LYS A 79 -2.15 -5.26 1.59
CA LYS A 79 -3.60 -5.16 1.75
C LYS A 79 -4.11 -6.33 2.58
N CYS A 80 -4.95 -6.01 3.55
CA CYS A 80 -5.64 -7.00 4.38
C CYS A 80 -7.10 -7.10 3.94
N THR A 81 -7.57 -8.32 3.70
CA THR A 81 -8.95 -8.58 3.29
C THR A 81 -9.72 -9.32 4.38
N MET A 82 -10.99 -8.98 4.57
CA MET A 82 -11.93 -9.72 5.43
C MET A 82 -12.64 -10.86 4.67
N LYS A 83 -12.27 -11.11 3.41
CA LYS A 83 -12.87 -12.17 2.59
C LYS A 83 -12.29 -13.52 2.97
N GLU A 84 -13.11 -14.57 2.86
CA GLU A 84 -12.75 -15.95 3.14
C GLU A 84 -11.75 -16.56 2.15
N SER A 85 -11.53 -15.93 1.01
CA SER A 85 -10.45 -16.28 0.09
C SER A 85 -9.86 -15.05 -0.58
N VAL A 86 -8.55 -15.06 -0.74
CA VAL A 86 -7.81 -14.07 -1.54
C VAL A 86 -8.24 -14.13 -3.02
N SER A 87 -8.69 -15.30 -3.52
CA SER A 87 -9.20 -15.43 -4.90
C SER A 87 -10.47 -14.63 -5.15
N ASP A 88 -11.24 -14.33 -4.11
CA ASP A 88 -12.53 -13.64 -4.22
C ASP A 88 -12.37 -12.12 -4.28
N VAL A 89 -11.11 -11.65 -4.22
CA VAL A 89 -10.74 -10.25 -4.30
C VAL A 89 -10.77 -9.81 -5.76
N SER A 90 -11.67 -8.87 -6.08
CA SER A 90 -12.00 -8.49 -7.47
C SER A 90 -10.87 -7.83 -8.25
N TYR A 91 -9.85 -7.33 -7.55
CA TYR A 91 -8.69 -6.67 -8.16
C TYR A 91 -7.49 -7.58 -8.37
N LEU A 92 -7.57 -8.83 -7.93
CA LEU A 92 -6.56 -9.85 -8.22
C LEU A 92 -7.00 -10.72 -9.40
N ARG A 93 -6.03 -11.32 -10.07
CA ARG A 93 -6.23 -12.31 -11.12
C ARG A 93 -5.30 -13.49 -10.84
N VAL A 94 -5.83 -14.69 -10.95
CA VAL A 94 -5.02 -15.92 -10.93
C VAL A 94 -4.24 -16.01 -12.24
N VAL A 95 -2.92 -16.12 -12.14
CA VAL A 95 -2.01 -16.28 -13.27
C VAL A 95 -1.10 -17.47 -12.97
N GLY A 96 -1.39 -18.61 -13.58
CA GLY A 96 -0.72 -19.87 -13.25
C GLY A 96 -1.03 -20.30 -11.82
N GLU A 97 0.02 -20.55 -11.03
CA GLU A 97 -0.07 -20.87 -9.60
C GLU A 97 -0.05 -19.63 -8.69
N GLY A 98 0.12 -18.44 -9.27
CA GLY A 98 0.25 -17.18 -8.55
C GLY A 98 -0.98 -16.28 -8.65
N LEU A 99 -1.00 -15.25 -7.80
CA LEU A 99 -1.94 -14.14 -7.87
C LEU A 99 -1.20 -12.89 -8.35
N GLN A 100 -1.83 -12.17 -9.28
CA GLN A 100 -1.29 -10.91 -9.79
C GLN A 100 -2.34 -9.81 -9.68
N LEU A 101 -1.89 -8.60 -9.32
CA LEU A 101 -2.73 -7.42 -9.34
C LEU A 101 -3.15 -7.07 -10.77
N GLN A 102 -4.45 -6.83 -10.98
CA GLN A 102 -4.97 -6.45 -12.29
C GLN A 102 -4.47 -5.06 -12.69
N ARG A 103 -3.85 -4.96 -13.87
CA ARG A 103 -3.31 -3.69 -14.39
C ARG A 103 -4.35 -2.59 -14.64
N SER A 104 -5.62 -2.99 -14.79
CA SER A 104 -6.74 -2.07 -14.95
C SER A 104 -7.28 -1.53 -13.63
N HIS A 105 -6.77 -2.01 -12.49
CA HIS A 105 -7.24 -1.59 -11.17
C HIS A 105 -6.41 -0.43 -10.63
N GLN A 106 -7.05 0.49 -9.90
CA GLN A 106 -6.41 1.68 -9.31
C GLN A 106 -5.18 1.38 -8.43
N TYR A 107 -5.16 0.22 -7.76
CA TYR A 107 -4.02 -0.19 -6.94
C TYR A 107 -2.76 -0.45 -7.77
N TYR A 108 -2.91 -0.83 -9.05
CA TYR A 108 -1.77 -0.97 -9.93
C TYR A 108 -1.13 0.39 -10.21
N GLU A 109 -1.94 1.42 -10.40
CA GLU A 109 -1.45 2.80 -10.54
C GLU A 109 -0.79 3.31 -9.26
N GLN A 110 -1.27 2.92 -8.07
CA GLN A 110 -0.62 3.25 -6.80
C GLN A 110 0.78 2.64 -6.70
N CYS A 111 0.93 1.36 -7.03
CA CYS A 111 2.22 0.66 -7.00
C CYS A 111 3.21 1.23 -8.03
N MET A 112 2.72 1.62 -9.22
CA MET A 112 3.56 2.12 -10.31
C MET A 112 3.87 3.62 -10.21
N GLY A 113 3.00 4.38 -9.56
CA GLY A 113 2.83 5.80 -9.88
C GLY A 113 3.84 6.75 -9.27
N LEU A 114 4.56 6.36 -8.21
CA LEU A 114 4.95 7.40 -7.25
C LEU A 114 6.42 7.49 -6.88
N ILE A 115 7.19 6.40 -6.91
CA ILE A 115 8.59 6.43 -6.47
C ILE A 115 9.45 5.63 -7.44
N GLY A 116 10.64 6.14 -7.75
CA GLY A 116 11.62 5.52 -8.65
C GLY A 116 12.28 4.25 -8.10
N ALA A 117 11.53 3.44 -7.34
CA ALA A 117 11.94 2.11 -6.94
C ALA A 117 11.92 1.18 -8.17
N MET A 118 12.79 0.18 -8.16
CA MET A 118 12.89 -0.76 -9.28
C MET A 118 11.67 -1.68 -9.38
N TRP A 119 11.02 -1.96 -8.25
CA TRP A 119 9.85 -2.82 -8.16
C TRP A 119 9.01 -2.47 -6.92
N CYS A 120 7.76 -2.95 -6.94
CA CYS A 120 6.83 -2.87 -5.82
C CYS A 120 6.08 -4.20 -5.73
N ASP A 121 6.21 -4.87 -4.59
CA ASP A 121 5.51 -6.11 -4.29
C ASP A 121 4.15 -5.81 -3.64
N PHE A 122 3.13 -6.46 -4.17
CA PHE A 122 1.77 -6.34 -3.69
C PHE A 122 1.43 -7.56 -2.84
N CYS A 123 1.42 -7.38 -1.51
CA CYS A 123 1.14 -8.45 -0.56
C CYS A 123 -0.33 -8.44 -0.15
N MET A 124 -0.95 -9.62 -0.20
CA MET A 124 -2.32 -9.82 0.26
C MET A 124 -2.33 -10.73 1.47
N MET A 125 -2.76 -10.19 2.60
CA MET A 125 -2.97 -10.98 3.81
C MET A 125 -4.46 -11.24 4.00
N GLN A 126 -4.77 -12.51 4.25
CA GLN A 126 -6.05 -12.95 4.78
C GLN A 126 -5.83 -13.30 6.25
N LYS A 127 -6.77 -12.88 7.11
CA LYS A 127 -6.77 -13.21 8.53
C LYS A 127 -8.09 -13.88 8.90
#